data_AF-A0A959G0Y5-F1
#
_entry.id   AF-A0A959G0Y5-F1
#
_cell.length_a   1.000
_cell.length_b   1.000
_cell.length_c   1.000
_cell.angle_alpha   90.00
_cell.angle_beta   90.00
_cell.angle_gamma   90.00
#
_symmetry.space_group_name_H-M   'P 1'
#
loop_
_entity.id
_entity.type
_entity.pdbx_description
1 polymer ?
#
loop_
_entity_poly.entity_id
_entity_poly.type
_entity_poly.pdbx_seq_one_letter_code
_entity_poly.pdbx_strand_id
1 'polypeptide(L)'
;MNVSAHHVFQYTLLIGLTLLVGCYDESYAPNVNDQGIPGQGEQYEDYGENPFVIVAEEPVSTFSIDADGGSYSNIRRFLNDGELPPLGAIRIEEMINYFEYDYPEPTGGLPFALEGEVSACPWTPAHKLIRIGMKGKEIPYADLPPSNFVFLIDVS
;
A
#
# COMPACT_ATOMS: atom_id res chain seq x y z
N MET A 1 -14.12 41.11 11.77
CA MET A 1 -15.44 40.69 12.26
C MET A 1 -16.28 40.27 11.07
N ASN A 2 -16.45 38.97 10.84
CA ASN A 2 -17.75 38.34 10.62
C ASN A 2 -17.56 36.84 10.45
N VAL A 3 -18.39 36.12 11.19
CA VAL A 3 -18.50 34.68 11.30
C VAL A 3 -19.60 34.23 10.33
N SER A 4 -19.37 33.12 9.62
CA SER A 4 -20.42 32.25 9.07
C SER A 4 -19.77 30.92 8.70
N ALA A 5 -19.84 29.91 9.58
CA ALA A 5 -20.92 28.92 9.68
C ALA A 5 -20.84 27.80 8.63
N HIS A 6 -19.85 26.92 8.78
CA HIS A 6 -19.99 25.53 8.37
C HIS A 6 -19.42 24.63 9.46
N HIS A 7 -20.31 24.26 10.39
CA HIS A 7 -20.40 22.91 10.97
C HIS A 7 -19.08 22.28 11.43
N VAL A 8 -18.53 22.94 12.44
CA VAL A 8 -17.74 22.35 13.53
C VAL A 8 -18.44 21.08 14.06
N PHE A 9 -17.67 19.99 14.16
CA PHE A 9 -17.91 18.86 15.05
C PHE A 9 -19.20 18.03 14.85
N GLN A 10 -19.12 17.04 13.96
CA GLN A 10 -19.70 15.72 14.24
C GLN A 10 -18.59 14.79 14.76
N TYR A 11 -18.02 15.15 15.92
CA TYR A 11 -17.30 14.20 16.78
C TYR A 11 -18.31 13.61 17.75
N THR A 12 -18.96 12.51 17.38
CA THR A 12 -19.55 11.59 18.36
C THR A 12 -19.59 10.19 17.74
N LEU A 13 -18.44 9.51 17.70
CA LEU A 13 -18.46 8.06 17.80
C LEU A 13 -17.87 7.70 19.16
N LEU A 14 -18.79 7.28 20.02
CA LEU A 14 -18.61 6.97 21.42
C LEU A 14 -17.51 5.92 21.59
N ILE A 15 -16.60 6.22 22.52
CA ILE A 15 -15.71 5.27 23.16
C ILE A 15 -16.58 4.20 23.83
N GLY A 16 -16.51 2.98 23.30
CA GLY A 16 -16.97 1.74 23.91
C GLY A 16 -15.83 0.73 23.96
N LEU A 17 -14.65 1.16 24.42
CA LEU A 17 -13.55 0.27 24.74
C LEU A 17 -13.87 -0.43 26.08
N THR A 18 -14.67 -1.50 26.00
CA THR A 18 -14.70 -2.49 27.08
C THR A 18 -13.48 -3.39 26.95
N LEU A 19 -12.64 -3.33 27.97
CA LEU A 19 -11.60 -4.29 28.30
C LEU A 19 -12.10 -5.73 28.12
N LEU A 20 -11.46 -6.48 27.23
CA LEU A 20 -11.29 -7.91 27.38
C LEU A 20 -9.80 -8.20 27.37
N VAL A 21 -9.23 -8.16 28.59
CA VAL A 21 -8.05 -8.97 28.90
C VAL A 21 -8.52 -10.42 28.96
N GLY A 22 -7.75 -11.30 28.32
CA GLY A 22 -7.64 -12.69 28.74
C GLY A 22 -8.60 -13.66 28.05
N CYS A 23 -8.21 -14.10 26.86
CA CYS A 23 -7.98 -15.50 26.53
C CYS A 23 -7.43 -15.54 25.10
N TYR A 24 -6.10 -15.58 24.97
CA TYR A 24 -5.49 -16.13 23.77
C TYR A 24 -5.79 -17.63 23.84
N ASP A 25 -6.83 -18.06 23.13
CA ASP A 25 -7.05 -19.47 22.86
C ASP A 25 -6.07 -19.85 21.75
N GLU A 26 -5.08 -20.68 22.10
CA GLU A 26 -4.05 -21.23 21.21
C GLU A 26 -4.66 -22.15 20.12
N SER A 27 -5.99 -22.29 20.09
CA SER A 27 -6.76 -23.08 19.13
C SER A 27 -7.27 -22.32 17.90
N TYR A 28 -7.08 -21.00 17.80
CA TYR A 28 -7.31 -20.25 16.55
C TYR A 28 -6.00 -20.00 15.81
N ALA A 29 -5.32 -21.08 15.42
CA ALA A 29 -4.39 -21.01 14.31
C ALA A 29 -5.26 -21.01 13.04
N PRO A 30 -5.44 -19.89 12.31
CA PRO A 30 -6.07 -19.95 11.01
C PRO A 30 -5.25 -20.94 10.18
N ASN A 31 -5.92 -21.93 9.60
CA ASN A 31 -5.29 -22.93 8.76
C ASN A 31 -4.58 -22.17 7.63
N VAL A 32 -3.24 -22.13 7.65
CA VAL A 32 -2.38 -21.37 6.70
C VAL A 32 -2.38 -22.01 5.30
N ASN A 33 -3.37 -22.84 5.02
CA ASN A 33 -3.58 -23.49 3.74
C ASN A 33 -4.92 -23.01 3.18
N ASP A 34 -5.04 -21.70 2.91
CA ASP A 34 -5.90 -21.26 1.81
C ASP A 34 -5.16 -21.57 0.50
N GLN A 35 -4.98 -22.87 0.26
CA GLN A 35 -4.63 -23.37 -1.05
C GLN A 35 -5.91 -23.22 -1.86
N GLY A 36 -5.98 -22.13 -2.62
CA GLY A 36 -7.05 -21.90 -3.59
C GLY A 36 -7.38 -23.20 -4.32
N ILE A 37 -8.68 -23.45 -4.51
CA ILE A 37 -9.20 -24.65 -5.17
C ILE A 37 -8.35 -24.94 -6.42
N PRO A 38 -7.75 -26.15 -6.56
CA PRO A 38 -6.91 -26.44 -7.71
C PRO A 38 -7.72 -26.29 -9.00
N GLY A 39 -7.40 -25.25 -9.78
CA GLY A 39 -7.93 -25.03 -11.11
C GLY A 39 -8.76 -23.76 -11.32
N GLN A 40 -9.21 -23.06 -10.28
CA GLN A 40 -9.92 -21.77 -10.42
C GLN A 40 -9.75 -20.92 -9.14
N GLY A 41 -8.76 -20.02 -9.11
CA GLY A 41 -8.58 -19.09 -8.00
C GLY A 41 -7.32 -18.25 -8.13
N GLU A 42 -7.36 -17.06 -7.53
CA GLU A 42 -6.18 -16.21 -7.34
C GLU A 42 -5.16 -16.93 -6.45
N GLN A 43 -3.88 -16.90 -6.82
CA GLN A 43 -2.80 -17.45 -6.00
C GLN A 43 -2.12 -16.32 -5.23
N TYR A 44 -1.95 -16.53 -3.92
CA TYR A 44 -1.34 -15.56 -3.03
C TYR A 44 -0.09 -16.14 -2.40
N GLU A 45 1.00 -15.38 -2.47
CA GLU A 45 2.26 -15.71 -1.82
C GLU A 45 2.49 -14.72 -0.67
N ASP A 46 2.85 -15.25 0.50
CA ASP A 46 3.24 -14.43 1.64
C ASP A 46 4.75 -14.15 1.57
N TYR A 47 5.10 -12.89 1.35
CA TYR A 47 6.51 -12.44 1.26
C TYR A 47 7.13 -12.16 2.63
N GLY A 48 6.34 -12.16 3.71
CA GLY A 48 6.79 -11.83 5.07
C GLY A 48 7.23 -10.37 5.24
N GLU A 49 7.74 -10.05 6.43
CA GLU A 49 8.30 -8.73 6.73
C GLU A 49 9.83 -8.74 6.63
N ASN A 50 10.40 -7.63 6.16
CA ASN A 50 11.85 -7.44 6.17
C ASN A 50 12.38 -7.33 7.62
N PRO A 51 13.45 -8.06 7.97
CA PRO A 51 14.05 -7.96 9.29
C PRO A 51 14.74 -6.60 9.49
N PHE A 52 14.94 -6.22 10.75
CA PHE A 52 15.78 -5.07 11.07
C PHE A 52 17.25 -5.38 10.79
N VAL A 53 17.91 -4.48 10.08
CA VAL A 53 19.35 -4.54 9.77
C VAL A 53 20.13 -3.48 10.53
N ILE A 54 21.37 -3.78 10.89
CA ILE A 54 22.25 -2.82 11.55
C ILE A 54 22.80 -1.86 10.49
N VAL A 55 22.45 -0.59 10.58
CA VAL A 55 22.86 0.45 9.60
C VAL A 55 24.39 0.56 9.46
N ALA A 56 25.14 0.28 10.52
CA ALA A 56 26.61 0.29 10.46
C ALA A 56 27.19 -0.82 9.58
N GLU A 57 26.45 -1.90 9.36
CA GLU A 57 26.83 -3.04 8.51
C GLU A 57 26.24 -2.90 7.10
N GLU A 58 24.98 -2.50 7.01
CA GLU A 58 24.23 -2.35 5.75
C GLU A 58 23.61 -0.95 5.62
N PRO A 59 24.38 0.08 5.22
CA PRO A 59 23.91 1.47 5.18
C PRO A 59 23.10 1.83 3.93
N VAL A 60 22.89 0.88 3.00
CA VAL A 60 22.25 1.11 1.70
C VAL A 60 20.98 0.30 1.58
N SER A 61 19.86 0.98 1.36
CA SER A 61 18.59 0.35 1.01
C SER A 61 18.38 0.39 -0.50
N THR A 62 18.05 -0.76 -1.09
CA THR A 62 17.66 -0.88 -2.50
C THR A 62 16.17 -1.19 -2.56
N PHE A 63 15.44 -0.48 -3.40
CA PHE A 63 14.03 -0.74 -3.67
C PHE A 63 13.79 -0.72 -5.18
N SER A 64 12.84 -1.54 -5.63
CA SER A 64 12.36 -1.53 -7.01
C SER A 64 11.45 -0.33 -7.25
N ILE A 65 11.41 0.10 -8.50
CA ILE A 65 10.43 1.06 -8.99
C ILE A 65 9.33 0.22 -9.63
N ASP A 66 8.28 -0.06 -8.87
CA ASP A 66 7.10 -0.74 -9.37
C ASP A 66 5.86 0.08 -9.00
N ALA A 67 4.89 0.11 -9.91
CA ALA A 67 3.66 0.90 -9.80
C ALA A 67 2.44 -0.01 -9.89
N ASP A 68 2.50 -1.14 -9.17
CA ASP A 68 1.39 -2.07 -9.07
C ASP A 68 0.35 -1.60 -8.03
N GLY A 69 -0.92 -1.85 -8.35
CA GLY A 69 -2.08 -1.52 -7.51
C GLY A 69 -3.14 -2.63 -7.51
N GLY A 70 -2.76 -3.84 -7.92
CA GLY A 70 -3.65 -4.98 -8.06
C GLY A 70 -4.17 -5.47 -6.71
N SER A 71 -3.28 -5.58 -5.73
CA SER A 71 -3.56 -5.98 -4.35
C SER A 71 -4.61 -5.07 -3.71
N TYR A 72 -4.46 -3.74 -3.80
CA TYR A 72 -5.49 -2.83 -3.25
C TYR A 72 -6.85 -3.02 -3.94
N SER A 73 -6.87 -3.17 -5.26
CA SER A 73 -8.11 -3.39 -6.02
C SER A 73 -8.82 -4.67 -5.57
N ASN A 74 -8.05 -5.72 -5.34
CA ASN A 74 -8.54 -7.01 -4.88
C ASN A 74 -9.01 -6.98 -3.41
N ILE A 75 -8.25 -6.35 -2.51
CA ILE A 75 -8.65 -6.11 -1.12
C ILE A 75 -9.97 -5.35 -1.07
N ARG A 76 -10.10 -4.28 -1.86
CA ARG A 76 -11.34 -3.50 -1.93
C ARG A 76 -12.53 -4.35 -2.39
N ARG A 77 -12.33 -5.31 -3.31
CA ARG A 77 -13.38 -6.28 -3.71
C ARG A 77 -13.84 -7.09 -2.50
N PHE A 78 -12.92 -7.78 -1.81
CA PHE A 78 -13.26 -8.57 -0.62
C PHE A 78 -14.01 -7.76 0.43
N LEU A 79 -13.50 -6.55 0.75
CA LEU A 79 -14.13 -5.68 1.75
C LEU A 79 -15.52 -5.21 1.33
N ASN A 80 -15.75 -4.93 0.04
CA ASN A 80 -17.07 -4.58 -0.49
C ASN A 80 -18.05 -5.75 -0.43
N ASP A 81 -17.55 -6.97 -0.54
CA ASP A 81 -18.33 -8.20 -0.42
C ASP A 81 -18.54 -8.62 1.05
N GLY A 82 -17.99 -7.86 2.00
CA GLY A 82 -18.10 -8.13 3.44
C GLY A 82 -17.18 -9.23 3.95
N GLU A 83 -16.18 -9.61 3.16
CA GLU A 83 -15.20 -10.64 3.47
C GLU A 83 -13.84 -10.01 3.81
N LEU A 84 -13.08 -10.69 4.67
CA LEU A 84 -11.69 -10.30 4.90
C LEU A 84 -10.82 -10.88 3.78
N PRO A 85 -9.90 -10.09 3.21
CA PRO A 85 -8.96 -10.62 2.23
C PRO A 85 -8.04 -11.66 2.91
N PRO A 86 -7.61 -12.70 2.19
CA PRO A 86 -6.57 -13.59 2.68
C PRO A 86 -5.27 -12.81 2.89
N LEU A 87 -4.46 -13.22 3.87
CA LEU A 87 -3.26 -12.46 4.27
C LEU A 87 -2.29 -12.23 3.10
N GLY A 88 -2.04 -13.26 2.29
CA GLY A 88 -1.15 -13.15 1.13
C GLY A 88 -1.69 -12.27 -0.01
N ALA A 89 -2.97 -11.89 0.02
CA ALA A 89 -3.49 -10.90 -0.94
C ALA A 89 -3.05 -9.48 -0.61
N ILE A 90 -2.50 -9.24 0.60
CA ILE A 90 -2.11 -7.93 1.09
C ILE A 90 -0.64 -7.69 0.78
N ARG A 91 -0.39 -6.87 -0.23
CA ARG A 91 0.95 -6.35 -0.54
C ARG A 91 1.00 -4.89 -0.12
N ILE A 92 1.73 -4.62 0.96
CA ILE A 92 1.76 -3.29 1.59
C ILE A 92 2.18 -2.22 0.59
N GLU A 93 3.17 -2.49 -0.26
CA GLU A 93 3.64 -1.54 -1.28
C GLU A 93 2.55 -1.14 -2.28
N GLU A 94 1.77 -2.11 -2.78
CA GLU A 94 0.68 -1.86 -3.72
C GLU A 94 -0.49 -1.11 -3.07
N MET A 95 -0.66 -1.23 -1.73
CA MET A 95 -1.63 -0.41 -0.99
C MET A 95 -1.23 1.06 -0.96
N ILE A 96 0.07 1.34 -0.86
CA ILE A 96 0.60 2.72 -0.84
C ILE A 96 0.65 3.30 -2.26
N ASN A 97 1.07 2.49 -3.24
CA ASN A 97 1.27 2.89 -4.63
C ASN A 97 -0.05 3.03 -5.43
N TYR A 98 -1.16 2.48 -4.94
CA TYR A 98 -2.46 2.58 -5.62
C TYR A 98 -2.95 4.01 -5.84
N PHE A 99 -2.58 4.94 -4.95
CA PHE A 99 -3.09 6.31 -4.97
C PHE A 99 -2.20 7.24 -5.80
N GLU A 100 -2.84 8.19 -6.48
CA GLU A 100 -2.13 9.30 -7.11
C GLU A 100 -1.74 10.34 -6.07
N TYR A 101 -0.47 10.76 -6.10
CA TYR A 101 0.08 11.79 -5.25
C TYR A 101 0.55 12.97 -6.10
N ASP A 102 0.37 14.18 -5.58
CA ASP A 102 0.75 15.43 -6.26
C ASP A 102 2.24 15.75 -6.05
N TYR A 103 3.12 14.84 -6.49
CA TYR A 103 4.56 15.09 -6.49
C TYR A 103 4.94 16.10 -7.58
N PRO A 104 5.99 16.92 -7.35
CA PRO A 104 6.44 17.90 -8.32
C PRO A 104 7.01 17.23 -9.58
N GLU A 105 6.88 17.90 -10.73
CA GLU A 105 7.58 17.49 -11.95
C GLU A 105 9.11 17.58 -11.78
N PRO A 106 9.88 16.72 -12.46
CA PRO A 106 11.32 16.88 -12.54
C PRO A 106 11.73 18.23 -13.13
N THR A 107 12.75 18.83 -12.51
CA THR A 107 13.34 20.10 -12.97
C THR A 107 14.76 19.87 -13.52
N GLY A 108 15.32 20.89 -14.19
CA GLY A 108 16.72 20.85 -14.64
C GLY A 108 17.03 19.80 -15.71
N GLY A 109 16.01 19.28 -16.42
CA GLY A 109 16.18 18.26 -17.45
C GLY A 109 16.41 16.85 -16.91
N LEU A 110 16.19 16.62 -15.61
CA LEU A 110 16.26 15.29 -15.00
C LEU A 110 15.06 14.43 -15.43
N PRO A 111 15.21 13.09 -15.46
CA PRO A 111 14.12 12.19 -15.84
C PRO A 111 13.08 11.97 -14.73
N PHE A 112 13.44 12.21 -13.47
CA PHE A 112 12.57 12.03 -12.30
C PHE A 112 12.83 13.07 -11.20
N ALA A 113 11.79 13.38 -10.43
CA ALA A 113 11.85 14.13 -9.17
C ALA A 113 11.76 13.14 -8.00
N LEU A 114 12.40 13.50 -6.89
CA LEU A 114 12.33 12.75 -5.63
C LEU A 114 11.81 13.66 -4.52
N GLU A 115 10.96 13.10 -3.67
CA GLU A 115 10.45 13.75 -2.47
C GLU A 115 10.57 12.78 -1.30
N GLY A 116 11.00 13.29 -0.15
CA GLY A 116 11.18 12.50 1.06
C GLY A 116 10.41 13.11 2.22
N GLU A 117 9.64 12.29 2.92
CA GLU A 117 8.96 12.68 4.15
C GLU A 117 9.35 11.74 5.29
N VAL A 118 9.52 12.29 6.49
CA VAL A 118 9.74 11.51 7.72
C VAL A 118 8.65 11.85 8.72
N SER A 119 7.99 10.84 9.26
CA SER A 119 6.94 10.98 10.26
C SER A 119 7.15 10.07 11.47
N ALA A 120 6.39 10.32 12.54
CA ALA A 120 6.38 9.43 13.70
C ALA A 120 5.69 8.12 13.33
N CYS A 121 6.23 6.99 13.78
CA CYS A 121 5.56 5.71 13.65
C CYS A 121 4.45 5.59 14.71
N PRO A 122 3.17 5.39 14.30
CA PRO A 122 2.07 5.40 15.24
C PRO A 122 1.98 4.13 16.10
N TRP A 123 2.52 3.00 15.64
CA TRP A 123 2.51 1.73 16.38
C TRP A 123 3.78 1.48 17.21
N THR A 124 4.90 2.14 16.89
CA THR A 124 6.16 1.98 17.63
C THR A 124 6.86 3.33 17.80
N PRO A 125 6.70 4.05 18.94
CA PRO A 125 7.19 5.42 19.12
C PRO A 125 8.71 5.61 18.97
N ALA A 126 9.49 4.55 19.19
CA ALA A 126 10.93 4.56 18.98
C ALA A 126 11.33 4.58 17.49
N HIS A 127 10.40 4.23 16.60
CA HIS A 127 10.63 4.13 15.16
C HIS A 127 10.13 5.39 14.44
N LYS A 128 10.66 5.60 13.23
CA LYS A 128 10.20 6.61 12.28
C LYS A 128 9.72 5.92 11.02
N LEU A 129 8.74 6.54 10.36
CA LEU A 129 8.34 6.16 9.01
C LEU A 129 9.02 7.12 8.04
N ILE A 130 9.54 6.56 6.96
CA ILE A 130 10.11 7.32 5.85
C ILE A 130 9.29 6.97 4.62
N ARG A 131 8.81 7.99 3.92
CA ARG A 131 8.14 7.86 2.63
C ARG A 131 9.04 8.49 1.57
N ILE A 132 9.30 7.75 0.51
CA ILE A 132 10.03 8.24 -0.66
C ILE A 132 9.02 8.29 -1.82
N GLY A 133 8.68 9.50 -2.24
CA GLY A 133 7.91 9.76 -3.44
C GLY A 133 8.84 9.95 -4.63
N MET A 134 8.44 9.44 -5.79
CA MET A 134 9.16 9.64 -7.04
C MET A 134 8.16 9.92 -8.16
N LYS A 135 8.49 10.89 -9.01
CA LYS A 135 7.69 11.22 -10.19
C LYS A 135 8.55 11.31 -11.42
N GLY A 136 8.19 10.54 -12.44
CA GLY A 136 8.78 10.66 -13.77
C GLY A 136 8.24 11.88 -14.51
N LYS A 137 8.97 12.33 -15.53
CA LYS A 137 8.51 13.40 -16.40
C LYS A 137 7.21 13.01 -17.11
N GLU A 138 6.19 13.84 -17.00
CA GLU A 138 4.97 13.66 -17.79
C GLU A 138 5.26 13.94 -19.29
N ILE A 139 4.83 13.01 -20.15
CA ILE A 139 4.89 13.18 -21.60
C ILE A 139 3.46 13.41 -22.07
N PRO A 140 3.14 14.59 -22.64
CA PRO A 140 1.82 14.83 -23.21
C PRO A 140 1.47 13.75 -24.21
N TYR A 141 0.21 13.31 -24.22
CA TYR A 141 -0.25 12.23 -25.11
C TYR A 141 0.07 12.51 -26.59
N ALA A 142 0.00 13.78 -27.00
CA ALA A 142 0.33 14.21 -28.36
C ALA A 142 1.81 14.04 -28.75
N ASP A 143 2.71 13.97 -27.76
CA ASP A 143 4.15 13.84 -27.94
C ASP A 143 4.63 12.38 -27.79
N LEU A 144 3.72 11.44 -27.50
CA LEU A 144 4.06 10.02 -27.38
C LEU A 144 4.50 9.47 -28.75
N PRO A 145 5.61 8.70 -28.81
CA PRO A 145 6.05 8.09 -30.04
C PRO A 145 5.05 7.04 -30.53
N PRO A 146 4.90 6.86 -31.86
CA PRO A 146 4.11 5.76 -32.41
C PRO A 146 4.58 4.42 -31.84
N SER A 147 3.65 3.66 -31.25
CA SER A 147 3.93 2.43 -30.54
C SER A 147 3.11 1.28 -31.12
N ASN A 148 3.72 0.11 -31.29
CA ASN A 148 3.02 -1.12 -31.69
C ASN A 148 2.82 -1.99 -30.44
N PHE A 149 1.57 -2.10 -29.97
CA PHE A 149 1.23 -2.95 -28.84
C PHE A 149 0.78 -4.33 -29.33
N VAL A 150 1.48 -5.37 -28.92
CA VAL A 150 1.11 -6.77 -29.18
C VAL A 150 0.70 -7.39 -27.85
N PHE A 151 -0.59 -7.67 -27.71
CA PHE A 151 -1.13 -8.33 -26.52
C PHE A 151 -1.17 -9.83 -26.76
N LEU A 152 -0.51 -10.58 -25.88
CA LEU A 152 -0.63 -12.04 -25.80
C LEU A 152 -1.52 -12.32 -24.59
N ILE A 153 -2.72 -12.83 -24.85
CA ILE A 153 -3.65 -13.22 -23.80
C ILE A 153 -3.71 -14.75 -23.84
N ASP A 154 -3.16 -15.38 -22.81
CA ASP A 154 -3.32 -16.81 -22.62
C ASP A 154 -4.70 -17.07 -22.00
N VAL A 155 -5.50 -17.91 -22.66
CA VAL A 155 -6.86 -18.29 -22.26
C VAL A 155 -6.90 -19.80 -22.09
N SER A 156 -6.23 -20.30 -21.05
CA SER A 156 -6.25 -21.72 -20.66
C SER A 156 -7.61 -22.15 -20.10
#